data_AF-A0A7K0IZD8-F1
#
_entry.id   AF-A0A7K0IZD8-F1
#
_cell.length_a   1.000
_cell.length_b   1.000
_cell.length_c   1.000
_cell.angle_alpha   90.00
_cell.angle_beta   90.00
_cell.angle_gamma   90.00
#
_symmetry.space_group_name_H-M   'P 1'
#
loop_
_entity.id
_entity.type
_entity.pdbx_description
1 polymer ?
#
loop_
_entity_poly.entity_id
_entity_poly.type
_entity_poly.pdbx_seq_one_letter_code
_entity_poly.pdbx_strand_id
1 'polypeptide(L)'
;MRPYSGIGVVLIQQADGVHGKEPVYLYKDPGLSRLGVLDSAKLSGNEWVFGSQTTGVPLVVLARKGNWLKVCYDDAGREAWINPGRKTYQLWDRFFKSRTSHMLPGLRKQYYQLYQQPDLKPGAMLTPKQVFKVLKLENDWAMIVSDQTSIGWLRWRDEDGRLTIGAD
;
A
#
# COMPACT_ATOMS: atom_id res chain seq x y z
N MET A 1 -1.08 -5.29 -12.31
CA MET A 1 -0.83 -6.44 -11.41
C MET A 1 -1.14 -6.01 -9.97
N ARG A 2 -1.54 -6.92 -9.05
CA ARG A 2 -1.76 -6.54 -7.64
C ARG A 2 -0.43 -6.40 -6.91
N PRO A 3 -0.14 -5.26 -6.25
CA PRO A 3 1.17 -5.03 -5.68
C PRO A 3 1.42 -5.92 -4.46
N TYR A 4 2.69 -6.26 -4.25
CA TYR A 4 3.15 -6.80 -2.98
C TYR A 4 2.87 -5.80 -1.86
N SER A 5 2.62 -6.27 -0.64
CA SER A 5 2.51 -5.41 0.53
C SER A 5 3.87 -4.83 0.89
N GLY A 6 4.95 -5.61 0.77
CA GLY A 6 6.24 -5.19 1.33
C GLY A 6 6.13 -4.82 2.81
N ILE A 7 6.91 -3.83 3.24
CA ILE A 7 7.04 -3.38 4.64
C ILE A 7 6.35 -2.03 4.91
N GLY A 8 5.76 -1.38 3.92
CA GLY A 8 5.05 -0.11 4.12
C GLY A 8 4.92 0.70 2.84
N VAL A 9 4.65 1.99 3.01
CA VAL A 9 4.40 2.95 1.93
C VAL A 9 5.26 4.18 2.13
N VAL A 10 5.75 4.74 1.03
CA VAL A 10 6.37 6.06 1.00
C VAL A 10 5.59 6.97 0.07
N LEU A 11 5.31 8.19 0.51
CA LEU A 11 4.66 9.21 -0.31
C LEU A 11 5.74 10.08 -0.97
N ILE A 12 5.80 10.04 -2.30
CA ILE A 12 6.66 10.90 -3.10
C ILE A 12 5.87 12.13 -3.49
N GLN A 13 6.15 13.28 -2.86
CA GLN A 13 5.47 14.51 -3.24
C GLN A 13 5.70 14.82 -4.73
N GLN A 14 4.63 15.08 -5.47
CA GLN A 14 4.74 15.56 -6.85
C GLN A 14 5.37 16.96 -6.86
N ALA A 15 6.16 17.23 -7.90
CA ALA A 15 6.74 18.54 -8.12
C ALA A 15 5.70 19.39 -8.85
N ASP A 16 4.91 20.15 -8.09
CA ASP A 16 4.13 21.25 -8.67
C ASP A 16 5.13 22.30 -9.13
N GLY A 17 5.13 22.63 -10.42
CA GLY A 17 6.20 23.31 -11.17
C GLY A 17 6.57 24.74 -10.74
N VAL A 18 6.35 25.14 -9.49
CA VAL A 18 6.60 26.50 -8.98
C VAL A 18 7.70 26.54 -7.91
N HIS A 19 8.00 25.44 -7.21
CA HIS A 19 9.14 25.38 -6.28
C HIS A 19 9.90 24.05 -6.41
N GLY A 20 11.14 24.15 -6.89
CA GLY A 20 12.03 23.02 -7.20
C GLY A 20 12.14 22.02 -6.05
N LYS A 21 11.42 20.92 -6.15
CA LYS A 21 11.67 19.71 -5.34
C LYS A 21 12.76 18.91 -6.03
N GLU A 22 13.73 18.46 -5.24
CA GLU A 22 14.82 17.63 -5.74
C GLU A 22 14.27 16.37 -6.44
N PRO A 23 14.79 16.04 -7.63
CA PRO A 23 14.39 14.84 -8.35
C PRO A 23 14.65 13.58 -7.51
N VAL A 24 13.72 12.63 -7.57
CA VAL A 24 13.92 11.32 -6.93
C VAL A 24 14.69 10.44 -7.87
N TYR A 25 15.94 10.17 -7.53
CA TYR A 25 16.79 9.28 -8.31
C TYR A 25 16.55 7.82 -7.97
N LEU A 26 16.52 6.99 -9.01
CA LEU A 26 16.39 5.53 -8.92
C LEU A 26 17.78 4.90 -8.99
N TYR A 27 18.04 3.90 -8.14
CA TYR A 27 19.32 3.20 -8.07
C TYR A 27 19.13 1.68 -8.06
N LYS A 28 20.10 0.96 -8.61
CA LYS A 28 20.17 -0.50 -8.49
C LYS A 28 20.58 -0.94 -7.08
N ASP A 29 21.48 -0.19 -6.47
CA ASP A 29 21.96 -0.38 -5.10
C ASP A 29 22.04 0.97 -4.37
N PRO A 30 21.93 1.02 -3.04
CA PRO A 30 21.99 2.29 -2.28
C PRO A 30 23.20 3.15 -2.64
N GLY A 31 22.95 4.31 -3.27
CA GLY A 31 23.98 5.27 -3.67
C GLY A 31 24.89 4.83 -4.83
N LEU A 32 24.61 3.67 -5.45
CA LEU A 32 25.41 3.07 -6.50
C LEU A 32 24.54 2.78 -7.74
N SER A 33 25.14 2.91 -8.93
CA SER A 33 24.49 2.54 -10.20
C SER A 33 23.11 3.19 -10.39
N ARG A 34 23.11 4.51 -10.62
CA ARG A 34 21.90 5.28 -10.91
C ARG A 34 21.23 4.76 -12.20
N LEU A 35 19.97 4.38 -12.07
CA LEU A 35 19.13 3.88 -13.18
C LEU A 35 18.44 5.03 -13.91
N GLY A 36 18.13 6.12 -13.20
CA GLY A 36 17.42 7.25 -13.79
C GLY A 36 16.80 8.18 -12.76
N VAL A 37 15.79 8.93 -13.22
CA VAL A 37 14.92 9.78 -12.39
C VAL A 37 13.54 9.14 -12.38
N LEU A 38 12.92 9.08 -11.21
CA LEU A 38 11.53 8.67 -11.07
C LEU A 38 10.63 9.70 -11.75
N ASP A 39 9.98 9.27 -12.82
CA ASP A 39 9.01 10.08 -13.56
C ASP A 39 7.64 9.97 -12.89
N SER A 40 7.32 10.89 -11.98
CA SER A 40 6.10 10.83 -11.19
C SER A 40 4.81 10.93 -12.01
N ALA A 41 4.88 11.49 -13.23
CA ALA A 41 3.74 11.59 -14.13
C ALA A 41 3.38 10.23 -14.76
N LYS A 42 4.33 9.29 -14.81
CA LYS A 42 4.13 7.93 -15.35
C LYS A 42 3.80 6.87 -14.30
N LEU A 43 3.72 7.26 -13.03
CA LEU A 43 3.41 6.34 -11.92
C LEU A 43 1.89 6.15 -11.72
N SER A 44 1.06 6.75 -12.57
CA SER A 44 -0.39 6.56 -12.55
C SER A 44 -0.71 5.08 -12.80
N GLY A 45 -1.41 4.44 -11.87
CA GLY A 45 -1.75 3.02 -11.99
C GLY A 45 -2.06 2.30 -10.69
N ASN A 46 -1.66 2.85 -9.54
CA ASN A 46 -1.96 2.26 -8.22
C ASN A 46 -3.08 3.02 -7.46
N GLU A 47 -3.81 3.90 -8.13
CA GLU A 47 -4.93 4.67 -7.53
C GLU A 47 -6.00 3.76 -6.94
N TRP A 48 -6.26 2.62 -7.57
CA TRP A 48 -7.20 1.60 -7.09
C TRP A 48 -6.78 0.93 -5.76
N VAL A 49 -5.52 1.10 -5.34
CA VAL A 49 -4.97 0.61 -4.05
C VAL A 49 -4.79 1.73 -3.04
N PHE A 50 -4.39 2.93 -3.47
CA PHE A 50 -4.01 4.00 -2.55
C PHE A 50 -5.00 5.17 -2.48
N GLY A 51 -6.05 5.14 -3.30
CA GLY A 51 -7.03 6.20 -3.41
C GLY A 51 -6.55 7.35 -4.30
N SER A 52 -7.48 8.21 -4.70
CA SER A 52 -7.23 9.39 -5.53
C SER A 52 -6.76 10.62 -4.73
N GLN A 53 -6.83 10.57 -3.39
CA GLN A 53 -6.60 11.74 -2.52
C GLN A 53 -5.21 11.79 -1.87
N THR A 54 -4.16 11.40 -2.60
CA THR A 54 -2.79 11.49 -2.06
C THR A 54 -2.10 12.76 -2.57
N THR A 55 -1.57 13.58 -1.65
CA THR A 55 -0.78 14.81 -1.96
C THR A 55 0.61 14.51 -2.54
N GLY A 56 0.80 13.31 -3.06
CA GLY A 56 2.02 12.76 -3.61
C GLY A 56 1.79 11.33 -4.08
N VAL A 57 2.71 10.79 -4.87
CA VAL A 57 2.60 9.44 -5.41
C VAL A 57 3.00 8.40 -4.35
N PRO A 58 2.08 7.51 -3.94
CA PRO A 58 2.38 6.42 -3.04
C PRO A 58 3.15 5.31 -3.75
N LEU A 59 4.26 4.88 -3.16
CA LEU A 59 5.03 3.71 -3.59
C LEU A 59 5.09 2.67 -2.47
N VAL A 60 4.95 1.40 -2.85
CA VAL A 60 5.19 0.28 -1.93
C VAL A 60 6.69 0.20 -1.63
N VAL A 61 7.02 0.14 -0.34
CA VAL A 61 8.37 -0.12 0.14
C VAL A 61 8.52 -1.62 0.39
N LEU A 62 9.43 -2.25 -0.33
CA LEU A 62 9.73 -3.69 -0.24
C LEU A 62 10.79 -3.99 0.81
N ALA A 63 11.78 -3.10 0.97
CA ALA A 63 12.87 -3.27 1.93
C ALA A 63 13.47 -1.93 2.34
N ARG A 64 14.24 -1.94 3.44
CA ARG A 64 14.97 -0.78 3.94
C ARG A 64 16.41 -1.15 4.27
N LYS A 65 17.37 -0.30 3.88
CA LYS A 65 18.79 -0.42 4.21
C LYS A 65 19.32 0.95 4.64
N GLY A 66 19.46 1.15 5.95
CA GLY A 66 19.74 2.47 6.52
C GLY A 66 18.64 3.48 6.18
N ASN A 67 19.01 4.55 5.48
CA ASN A 67 18.07 5.58 5.02
C ASN A 67 17.48 5.27 3.64
N TRP A 68 17.93 4.22 2.96
CA TRP A 68 17.46 3.86 1.63
C TRP A 68 16.24 2.95 1.69
N LEU A 69 15.31 3.19 0.77
CA LEU A 69 14.10 2.38 0.62
C LEU A 69 14.14 1.70 -0.74
N LYS A 70 13.92 0.38 -0.76
CA LYS A 70 13.68 -0.36 -1.99
C LYS A 70 12.18 -0.27 -2.29
N VAL A 71 11.80 0.25 -3.44
CA VAL A 71 10.40 0.49 -3.82
C VAL A 71 10.03 -0.23 -5.10
N CYS A 72 8.77 -0.65 -5.20
CA CYS A 72 8.14 -1.01 -6.46
C CYS A 72 7.56 0.28 -7.05
N TYR A 73 8.04 0.70 -8.22
CA TYR A 73 7.68 2.00 -8.79
C TYR A 73 6.72 1.92 -9.98
N ASP A 74 6.29 0.75 -10.42
CA ASP A 74 5.27 0.64 -11.45
C ASP A 74 4.45 -0.65 -11.33
N ASP A 75 3.53 -0.84 -12.27
CA ASP A 75 2.63 -1.99 -12.35
C ASP A 75 3.29 -3.25 -12.94
N ALA A 76 4.42 -3.09 -13.63
CA ALA A 76 5.28 -4.17 -14.11
C ALA A 76 6.13 -4.81 -12.99
N GLY A 77 6.10 -4.25 -11.79
CA GLY A 77 6.85 -4.78 -10.65
C GLY A 77 8.33 -4.39 -10.65
N ARG A 78 8.73 -3.35 -11.37
CA ARG A 78 10.12 -2.90 -11.38
C ARG A 78 10.49 -2.28 -10.03
N GLU A 79 11.68 -2.63 -9.59
CA GLU A 79 12.19 -2.28 -8.27
C GLU A 79 13.40 -1.36 -8.38
N ALA A 80 13.51 -0.42 -7.45
CA ALA A 80 14.69 0.43 -7.33
C ALA A 80 14.89 0.90 -5.89
N TRP A 81 16.14 1.21 -5.55
CA TRP A 81 16.45 1.94 -4.32
C TRP A 81 16.26 3.43 -4.53
N ILE A 82 15.65 4.08 -3.56
CA ILE A 82 15.50 5.54 -3.50
C ILE A 82 16.03 6.06 -2.18
N ASN A 83 16.53 7.29 -2.20
CA ASN A 83 16.74 8.07 -1.00
C ASN A 83 15.47 8.90 -0.75
N PRO A 84 14.70 8.61 0.31
CA PRO A 84 13.49 9.35 0.61
C PRO A 84 13.79 10.81 0.98
N GLY A 85 14.97 11.16 1.51
CA GLY A 85 15.24 12.50 2.03
C GLY A 85 14.23 12.85 3.12
N ARG A 86 13.51 13.97 2.95
CA ARG A 86 12.44 14.41 3.88
C ARG A 86 11.07 13.71 3.66
N LYS A 87 10.99 12.70 2.79
CA LYS A 87 9.74 12.03 2.44
C LYS A 87 9.26 11.10 3.57
N THR A 88 7.95 11.03 3.75
CA THR A 88 7.32 10.26 4.83
C THR A 88 7.19 8.80 4.43
N TYR A 89 8.07 7.95 4.96
CA TYR A 89 7.85 6.51 5.01
C TYR A 89 6.96 6.18 6.22
N GLN A 90 5.97 5.34 6.00
CA GLN A 90 5.11 4.83 7.06
C GLN A 90 4.80 3.34 6.87
N LEU A 91 4.70 2.65 8.00
CA LEU A 91 4.25 1.26 8.07
C LEU A 91 2.77 1.17 7.67
N TRP A 92 2.34 -0.03 7.26
CA TRP A 92 0.96 -0.27 6.83
C TRP A 92 -0.07 -0.06 7.93
N ASP A 93 0.27 -0.41 9.19
CA ASP A 93 -0.61 -0.18 10.34
C ASP A 93 -0.96 1.31 10.45
N ARG A 94 0.04 2.19 10.32
CA ARG A 94 -0.15 3.64 10.33
C ARG A 94 -0.84 4.14 9.08
N PHE A 95 -0.55 3.55 7.92
CA PHE A 95 -1.18 3.94 6.66
C PHE A 95 -2.68 3.67 6.66
N PHE A 96 -3.10 2.47 7.06
CA PHE A 96 -4.51 2.08 7.02
C PHE A 96 -5.32 2.53 8.24
N LYS A 97 -4.69 2.80 9.38
CA LYS A 97 -5.41 3.14 10.62
C LYS A 97 -6.42 4.27 10.40
N SER A 98 -7.67 3.95 10.69
CA SER A 98 -8.84 4.84 10.60
C SER A 98 -9.16 5.36 9.20
N ARG A 99 -8.48 4.89 8.14
CA ARG A 99 -8.84 5.20 6.76
C ARG A 99 -10.02 4.37 6.29
N THR A 100 -10.81 4.94 5.39
CA THR A 100 -11.77 4.18 4.60
C THR A 100 -10.99 3.26 3.65
N SER A 101 -11.45 2.04 3.54
CA SER A 101 -10.79 0.99 2.78
C SER A 101 -11.83 0.06 2.17
N HIS A 102 -11.42 -0.66 1.14
CA HIS A 102 -12.25 -1.60 0.39
C HIS A 102 -11.46 -2.86 0.05
N MET A 103 -12.18 -3.92 -0.28
CA MET A 103 -11.56 -5.13 -0.83
C MET A 103 -11.13 -4.88 -2.27
N LEU A 104 -9.90 -5.27 -2.61
CA LEU A 104 -9.45 -5.24 -3.99
C LEU A 104 -10.26 -6.22 -4.86
N PRO A 105 -10.53 -5.90 -6.14
CA PRO A 105 -11.32 -6.77 -7.00
C PRO A 105 -10.54 -8.03 -7.43
N GLY A 106 -11.26 -9.06 -7.87
CA GLY A 106 -10.67 -10.25 -8.48
C GLY A 106 -9.99 -11.23 -7.50
N LEU A 107 -10.20 -11.06 -6.20
CA LEU A 107 -9.68 -11.98 -5.18
C LEU A 107 -10.45 -13.32 -5.17
N ARG A 108 -9.83 -14.36 -4.60
CA ARG A 108 -10.54 -15.62 -4.29
C ARG A 108 -11.57 -15.38 -3.19
N LYS A 109 -12.65 -16.17 -3.20
CA LYS A 109 -13.76 -16.08 -2.24
C LYS A 109 -13.31 -16.02 -0.77
N GLN A 110 -12.25 -16.72 -0.41
CA GLN A 110 -11.73 -16.79 0.96
C GLN A 110 -11.24 -15.44 1.52
N TYR A 111 -10.75 -14.53 0.67
CA TYR A 111 -10.26 -13.23 1.14
C TYR A 111 -11.38 -12.22 1.39
N TYR A 112 -12.58 -12.48 0.87
CA TYR A 112 -13.77 -11.69 1.18
C TYR A 112 -14.48 -12.13 2.47
N GLN A 113 -13.97 -13.15 3.16
CA GLN A 113 -14.57 -13.64 4.39
C GLN A 113 -14.18 -12.74 5.57
N LEU A 114 -15.17 -12.36 6.36
CA LEU A 114 -15.00 -11.69 7.65
C LEU A 114 -15.02 -12.74 8.76
N TYR A 115 -14.08 -12.66 9.67
CA TYR A 115 -13.90 -13.60 10.77
C TYR A 115 -14.15 -12.89 12.10
N GLN A 116 -14.70 -13.58 13.09
CA GLN A 116 -14.80 -13.02 14.46
C GLN A 116 -13.44 -12.93 15.14
N GLN A 117 -12.54 -13.87 14.82
CA GLN A 117 -11.14 -13.90 15.23
C GLN A 117 -10.28 -14.50 14.12
N PRO A 118 -8.97 -14.18 14.07
CA PRO A 118 -8.04 -14.80 13.14
C PRO A 118 -8.14 -16.32 13.11
N ASP A 119 -8.18 -16.90 11.91
CA ASP A 119 -8.13 -18.34 11.63
C ASP A 119 -9.28 -19.19 12.21
N LEU A 120 -10.36 -18.55 12.71
CA LEU A 120 -11.59 -19.23 13.12
C LEU A 120 -12.56 -19.47 11.95
N LYS A 121 -13.76 -19.95 12.27
CA LYS A 121 -14.82 -20.12 11.26
C LYS A 121 -15.18 -18.75 10.65
N PRO A 122 -15.32 -18.70 9.32
CA PRO A 122 -15.77 -17.49 8.65
C PRO A 122 -17.20 -17.14 9.06
N GLY A 123 -17.46 -15.84 9.20
CA GLY A 123 -18.77 -15.27 9.46
C GLY A 123 -19.38 -14.70 8.18
N ALA A 124 -19.53 -13.37 8.16
CA ALA A 124 -20.10 -12.66 7.02
C ALA A 124 -19.13 -12.59 5.82
N MET A 125 -19.65 -12.36 4.62
CA MET A 125 -18.85 -12.14 3.42
C MET A 125 -18.96 -10.68 2.98
N LEU A 126 -17.83 -10.03 2.74
CA LEU A 126 -17.75 -8.67 2.20
C LEU A 126 -17.86 -8.70 0.67
N THR A 127 -18.36 -7.60 0.10
CA THR A 127 -18.32 -7.39 -1.36
C THR A 127 -17.16 -6.47 -1.74
N PRO A 128 -16.64 -6.54 -2.98
CA PRO A 128 -15.60 -5.60 -3.45
C PRO A 128 -15.97 -4.12 -3.33
N LYS A 129 -17.28 -3.80 -3.33
CA LYS A 129 -17.79 -2.43 -3.24
C LYS A 129 -18.06 -1.98 -1.80
N GLN A 130 -18.01 -2.90 -0.83
CA GLN A 130 -18.28 -2.57 0.55
C GLN A 130 -17.08 -1.87 1.16
N VAL A 131 -17.33 -0.69 1.71
CA VAL A 131 -16.32 0.09 2.42
C VAL A 131 -16.30 -0.28 3.91
N PHE A 132 -15.12 -0.18 4.51
CA PHE A 132 -14.89 -0.41 5.92
C PHE A 132 -13.77 0.50 6.42
N LYS A 133 -13.61 0.60 7.74
CA LYS A 133 -12.47 1.29 8.35
C LYS A 133 -11.54 0.28 9.00
N VAL A 134 -10.23 0.40 8.74
CA VAL A 134 -9.22 -0.44 9.40
C VAL A 134 -8.91 0.13 10.78
N LEU A 135 -9.09 -0.68 11.82
CA LEU A 135 -8.80 -0.33 13.20
C LEU A 135 -7.34 -0.63 13.56
N LYS A 136 -6.85 -1.81 13.17
CA LYS A 136 -5.46 -2.25 13.34
C LYS A 136 -5.08 -3.33 12.34
N LEU A 137 -3.77 -3.48 12.11
CA LEU A 137 -3.19 -4.63 11.43
C LEU A 137 -2.39 -5.47 12.42
N GLU A 138 -2.51 -6.78 12.32
CA GLU A 138 -1.81 -7.76 13.15
C GLU A 138 -1.42 -8.95 12.27
N ASN A 139 -0.12 -9.13 12.02
CA ASN A 139 0.39 -10.11 11.06
C ASN A 139 -0.29 -9.99 9.69
N ASP A 140 -1.02 -11.01 9.24
CA ASP A 140 -1.75 -11.04 7.96
C ASP A 140 -3.21 -10.55 8.09
N TRP A 141 -3.62 -10.15 9.29
CA TRP A 141 -4.99 -9.85 9.64
C TRP A 141 -5.23 -8.36 9.86
N ALA A 142 -6.29 -7.83 9.27
CA ALA A 142 -6.82 -6.50 9.55
C ALA A 142 -8.07 -6.64 10.40
N MET A 143 -8.09 -5.96 11.54
CA MET A 143 -9.32 -5.72 12.27
C MET A 143 -10.02 -4.52 11.64
N ILE A 144 -11.28 -4.71 11.27
CA ILE A 144 -12.08 -3.69 10.58
C ILE A 144 -13.40 -3.46 11.31
N VAL A 145 -13.99 -2.29 11.04
CA VAL A 145 -15.39 -2.00 11.33
C VAL A 145 -16.11 -1.73 10.01
N SER A 146 -17.17 -2.49 9.72
CA SER A 146 -18.02 -2.25 8.55
C SER A 146 -19.08 -1.18 8.84
N ASP A 147 -19.68 -0.68 7.77
CA ASP A 147 -20.86 0.21 7.78
C ASP A 147 -22.03 -0.32 8.63
N GLN A 148 -22.22 -1.64 8.70
CA GLN A 148 -23.21 -2.30 9.56
C GLN A 148 -22.79 -2.38 11.04
N THR A 149 -21.78 -1.62 11.47
CA THR A 149 -21.21 -1.61 12.83
C THR A 149 -20.62 -2.95 13.30
N SER A 150 -20.48 -3.93 12.39
CA SER A 150 -19.86 -5.20 12.73
C SER A 150 -18.34 -5.05 12.79
N ILE A 151 -17.73 -5.52 13.87
CA ILE A 151 -16.28 -5.62 14.02
C ILE A 151 -15.88 -7.04 13.65
N GLY A 152 -14.84 -7.16 12.83
CA GLY A 152 -14.30 -8.45 12.46
C GLY A 152 -12.89 -8.35 11.90
N TRP A 153 -12.39 -9.49 11.48
CA TRP A 153 -11.05 -9.69 10.97
C TRP A 153 -11.10 -10.16 9.53
N LEU A 154 -10.24 -9.62 8.68
CA LEU A 154 -10.05 -10.09 7.31
C LEU A 154 -8.56 -10.22 7.01
N ARG A 155 -8.21 -11.02 6.00
CA ARG A 155 -6.83 -11.09 5.50
C ARG A 155 -6.55 -9.83 4.68
N TRP A 156 -5.58 -9.00 5.10
CA TRP A 156 -5.19 -7.76 4.38
C TRP A 156 -4.06 -7.99 3.35
N ARG A 157 -3.47 -9.18 3.38
CA ARG A 157 -2.56 -9.70 2.37
C ARG A 157 -2.80 -11.21 2.17
N ASP A 158 -2.46 -11.70 1.00
CA ASP A 158 -2.49 -13.14 0.70
C ASP A 158 -1.19 -13.85 1.11
N GLU A 159 -1.11 -15.15 0.82
CA GLU A 159 0.02 -16.02 1.14
C GLU A 159 1.28 -15.66 0.34
N ASP A 160 1.12 -15.02 -0.82
CA ASP A 160 2.21 -14.48 -1.65
C ASP A 160 2.66 -13.08 -1.17
N GLY A 161 2.04 -12.55 -0.11
CA GLY A 161 2.33 -11.23 0.43
C GLY A 161 1.81 -10.08 -0.44
N ARG A 162 0.79 -10.28 -1.26
CA ARG A 162 0.11 -9.25 -2.05
C ARG A 162 -1.07 -8.66 -1.29
N LEU A 163 -1.26 -7.35 -1.39
CA LEU A 163 -2.35 -6.64 -0.73
C LEU A 163 -3.71 -7.22 -1.16
N THR A 164 -4.66 -7.33 -0.26
CA THR A 164 -6.07 -7.67 -0.57
C THR A 164 -7.02 -6.51 -0.34
N ILE A 165 -6.54 -5.44 0.30
CA ILE A 165 -7.30 -4.22 0.58
C ILE A 165 -6.65 -3.01 -0.07
N GLY A 166 -7.48 -2.04 -0.45
CA GLY A 166 -7.09 -0.70 -0.89
C GLY A 166 -7.60 0.35 0.09
N ALA A 167 -7.03 1.55 0.03
CA ALA A 167 -7.54 2.75 0.69
C ALA A 167 -8.27 3.64 -0.32
N ASP A 168 -9.31 4.34 0.16
CA ASP A 168 -9.99 5.42 -0.55
C ASP A 168 -9.40 6.79 -0.19
#